data_AF-A0A535QNP0-F1
#
_entry.id   AF-A0A535QNP0-F1
#
_cell.length_a   1.000
_cell.length_b   1.000
_cell.length_c   1.000
_cell.angle_alpha   90.00
_cell.angle_beta   90.00
_cell.angle_gamma   90.00
#
_symmetry.space_group_name_H-M   'P 1'
#
loop_
_entity.id
_entity.type
_entity.pdbx_description
1 polymer ?
#
loop_
_entity_poly.entity_id
_entity_poly.type
_entity_poly.pdbx_seq_one_letter_code
_entity_poly.pdbx_strand_id
1 'polypeptide(L)'
;LALALTVGGLALAPFGIAAAGTRLLDVRNLGLGLVVAILSSAIPFSLEFAALRRLSSQVFGILMSLEPAVGAAAGFLFLSQRLSMRDLLAIGLVSVASAAATLTSRHV
;
A
#
# COMPACT_ATOMS: atom_id res chain seq x y z
N LEU A 1 -10.85 -9.63 -6.82
CA LEU A 1 -10.41 -9.31 -5.44
C LEU A 1 -10.52 -10.52 -4.50
N ALA A 2 -11.72 -11.09 -4.30
CA ALA A 2 -11.92 -12.22 -3.37
C ALA A 2 -10.94 -13.39 -3.62
N LEU A 3 -10.86 -13.91 -4.85
CA LEU A 3 -9.91 -14.98 -5.19
C LEU A 3 -8.44 -14.59 -4.92
N ALA A 4 -8.04 -13.37 -5.26
CA ALA A 4 -6.67 -12.91 -5.03
C ALA A 4 -6.33 -12.83 -3.53
N LEU A 5 -7.25 -12.31 -2.71
CA LEU A 5 -7.08 -12.24 -1.26
C LEU A 5 -7.09 -13.64 -0.62
N THR A 6 -7.95 -14.55 -1.10
CA THR A 6 -7.97 -15.94 -0.62
C THR A 6 -6.68 -16.68 -0.97
N VAL A 7 -6.22 -16.58 -2.22
CA VAL A 7 -4.98 -17.23 -2.66
C VAL A 7 -3.77 -16.64 -1.95
N GLY A 8 -3.66 -15.31 -1.85
CA GLY A 8 -2.58 -14.64 -1.12
C GLY A 8 -2.60 -14.99 0.37
N GLY A 9 -3.78 -15.02 0.98
CA GLY A 9 -3.98 -15.42 2.37
C GLY A 9 -3.56 -16.86 2.63
N LEU A 10 -3.98 -17.81 1.78
CA LEU A 10 -3.57 -19.22 1.89
C LEU A 10 -2.07 -19.42 1.64
N ALA A 11 -1.48 -18.68 0.71
CA ALA A 11 -0.05 -18.73 0.44
C ALA A 11 0.78 -18.20 1.63
N LEU A 12 0.29 -17.19 2.34
CA LEU A 12 0.96 -16.59 3.50
C LEU A 12 0.62 -17.29 4.83
N ALA A 13 -0.52 -17.99 4.92
CA ALA A 13 -0.97 -18.70 6.11
C ALA A 13 0.09 -19.62 6.76
N PRO A 14 0.82 -20.49 6.03
CA PRO A 14 1.82 -21.36 6.65
C PRO A 14 2.96 -20.58 7.29
N PHE A 15 3.40 -19.47 6.67
CA PHE A 15 4.45 -18.61 7.22
C PHE A 15 3.99 -17.87 8.48
N GLY A 16 2.74 -17.38 8.47
CA GLY A 16 2.12 -16.82 9.67
C GLY A 16 2.11 -17.84 10.80
N ILE A 17 1.49 -19.00 10.56
CA ILE A 17 1.36 -20.07 11.56
C ILE A 17 2.74 -20.52 12.07
N ALA A 18 3.74 -20.61 11.21
CA ALA A 18 5.11 -20.93 11.64
C ALA A 18 5.72 -19.85 12.55
N ALA A 19 5.45 -18.57 12.30
CA ALA A 19 5.99 -17.46 13.08
C ALA A 19 5.30 -17.24 14.44
N ALA A 20 3.96 -17.37 14.51
CA ALA A 20 3.20 -17.08 15.73
C ALA A 20 2.57 -18.31 16.41
N GLY A 21 2.63 -19.49 15.77
CA GLY A 21 2.05 -20.73 16.29
C GLY A 21 0.54 -20.64 16.49
N THR A 22 0.04 -21.25 17.57
CA THR A 22 -1.39 -21.27 17.91
C THR A 22 -1.96 -19.90 18.27
N ARG A 23 -1.12 -18.90 18.58
CA ARG A 23 -1.59 -17.54 18.89
C ARG A 23 -2.25 -16.87 17.69
N LEU A 24 -1.90 -17.25 16.46
CA LEU A 24 -2.58 -16.75 15.26
C LEU A 24 -4.00 -17.29 15.11
N LEU A 25 -4.28 -18.46 15.65
CA LEU A 25 -5.61 -19.09 15.59
C LEU A 25 -6.55 -18.58 16.69
N ASP A 26 -6.06 -17.70 17.57
CA ASP A 26 -6.90 -17.01 18.54
C ASP A 26 -7.91 -16.12 17.80
N VAL A 27 -9.19 -16.28 18.14
CA VAL A 27 -10.32 -15.56 17.50
C VAL A 27 -10.10 -14.05 17.55
N ARG A 28 -9.49 -13.54 18.62
CA ARG A 28 -9.18 -12.11 18.74
C ARG A 28 -8.15 -11.65 17.72
N ASN A 29 -7.09 -12.43 17.50
CA ASN A 29 -6.03 -12.08 16.55
C ASN A 29 -6.50 -12.25 15.10
N LEU A 30 -7.32 -13.26 14.83
CA LEU A 30 -8.04 -13.40 13.55
C LEU A 30 -8.96 -12.20 13.28
N GLY A 31 -9.72 -11.77 14.29
CA GLY A 31 -10.58 -10.58 14.18
C GLY A 31 -9.80 -9.31 13.87
N LEU A 32 -8.70 -9.05 14.59
CA LEU A 32 -7.83 -7.91 14.33
C LEU A 32 -7.15 -8.01 12.96
N GLY A 33 -6.65 -9.18 12.59
CA GLY A 33 -6.06 -9.44 11.28
C GLY A 33 -7.05 -9.21 10.14
N LEU A 34 -8.32 -9.61 10.32
CA LEU A 34 -9.38 -9.34 9.36
C LEU A 34 -9.66 -7.84 9.21
N VAL A 35 -9.73 -7.11 10.31
CA VAL A 35 -9.89 -5.64 10.29
C VAL A 35 -8.74 -4.98 9.54
N VAL A 36 -7.50 -5.35 9.84
CA VAL A 36 -6.31 -4.83 9.15
C VAL A 36 -6.35 -5.19 7.66
N ALA A 37 -6.68 -6.42 7.29
CA ALA A 37 -6.77 -6.86 5.90
C ALA A 37 -7.85 -6.08 5.11
N ILE A 38 -8.99 -5.81 5.73
CA ILE A 38 -10.06 -5.04 5.11
C ILE A 38 -9.64 -3.59 4.91
N LEU A 39 -9.16 -2.94 5.97
CA LEU A 39 -8.82 -1.52 5.95
C LEU A 39 -7.58 -1.22 5.10
N SER A 40 -6.58 -2.11 5.10
CA SER A 40 -5.30 -1.89 4.42
C SER A 40 -5.27 -2.41 2.98
N SER A 41 -6.11 -3.38 2.61
CA SER A 41 -6.03 -4.01 1.28
C SER A 41 -7.39 -4.05 0.58
N ALA A 42 -8.43 -4.60 1.22
CA ALA A 42 -9.70 -4.79 0.54
C ALA A 42 -10.34 -3.46 0.12
N ILE A 43 -10.38 -2.47 1.01
CA ILE A 43 -10.92 -1.14 0.74
C ILE A 43 -10.01 -0.38 -0.25
N PRO A 44 -8.69 -0.21 0.00
CA PRO A 44 -7.81 0.52 -0.92
C PRO A 44 -7.83 -0.05 -2.34
N PHE A 45 -7.67 -1.37 -2.52
CA PHE A 45 -7.71 -1.97 -3.85
C PHE A 45 -9.08 -1.83 -4.53
N SER A 46 -10.17 -1.88 -3.77
CA SER A 46 -11.50 -1.64 -4.36
C SER A 46 -11.63 -0.21 -4.86
N LEU A 47 -11.10 0.77 -4.10
CA LEU A 47 -11.07 2.18 -4.51
C LEU A 47 -10.16 2.40 -5.71
N GLU A 48 -8.98 1.77 -5.76
CA GLU A 48 -8.08 1.82 -6.91
C GLU A 48 -8.74 1.27 -8.18
N PHE A 49 -9.37 0.09 -8.10
CA PHE A 49 -10.08 -0.48 -9.25
C PHE A 49 -11.29 0.36 -9.65
N ALA A 50 -11.96 1.01 -8.70
CA ALA A 50 -13.03 1.96 -9.01
C ALA A 50 -12.50 3.24 -9.67
N ALA A 51 -11.34 3.75 -9.23
CA ALA A 51 -10.67 4.91 -9.78
C ALA A 51 -10.18 4.65 -11.20
N LEU A 52 -9.57 3.49 -11.46
CA LEU A 52 -9.18 3.05 -12.81
C LEU A 52 -10.34 3.00 -13.80
N ARG A 53 -11.55 2.71 -13.31
CA ARG A 53 -12.77 2.71 -14.14
C ARG A 53 -13.34 4.10 -14.41
N ARG A 54 -12.94 5.12 -13.63
CA ARG A 54 -13.54 6.47 -13.65
C ARG A 54 -12.57 7.57 -14.13
N LEU A 55 -11.27 7.37 -13.96
CA LEU A 55 -10.20 8.32 -14.31
C LEU A 55 -9.43 7.83 -15.53
N SER A 56 -8.82 8.76 -16.29
CA SER A 56 -7.86 8.38 -17.32
C SER A 56 -6.60 7.80 -16.66
N SER A 57 -5.92 6.87 -17.35
CA SER A 57 -4.70 6.22 -16.85
C SER A 57 -3.62 7.23 -16.42
N GLN A 58 -3.58 8.41 -17.07
CA GLN A 58 -2.64 9.47 -16.74
C GLN A 58 -2.94 10.09 -15.36
N VAL A 59 -4.20 10.39 -15.05
CA VAL A 59 -4.56 10.99 -13.74
C VAL A 59 -4.35 9.97 -12.62
N PHE A 60 -4.71 8.71 -12.85
CA PHE A 60 -4.43 7.64 -11.90
C PHE A 60 -2.93 7.45 -11.65
N GLY A 61 -2.11 7.46 -12.71
CA GLY A 61 -0.65 7.39 -12.58
C GLY A 61 -0.05 8.54 -11.78
N ILE A 62 -0.57 9.77 -11.95
CA ILE A 62 -0.17 10.93 -11.14
C ILE A 62 -0.53 10.70 -9.67
N LEU A 63 -1.75 10.25 -9.36
CA LEU A 63 -2.16 9.96 -7.99
C LEU A 63 -1.30 8.86 -7.34
N MET A 64 -1.01 7.78 -8.06
CA MET A 64 -0.15 6.69 -7.57
C MET A 64 1.29 7.17 -7.31
N SER A 65 1.82 8.12 -8.10
CA SER A 65 3.16 8.67 -7.82
C SER A 65 3.25 9.50 -6.54
N LEU A 66 2.12 9.94 -5.98
CA LEU A 66 2.06 10.62 -4.69
C LEU A 66 2.02 9.66 -3.51
N GLU A 67 1.78 8.36 -3.74
CA GLU A 67 1.69 7.33 -2.70
C GLU A 67 2.92 7.31 -1.76
N PRO A 68 4.18 7.41 -2.23
CA PRO A 68 5.34 7.39 -1.35
C PRO A 68 5.39 8.58 -0.40
N ALA A 69 5.01 9.77 -0.87
CA ALA A 69 4.98 10.98 -0.07
C ALA A 69 3.87 10.93 0.99
N VAL A 70 2.68 10.46 0.61
CA VAL A 70 1.55 10.29 1.53
C VAL A 70 1.85 9.20 2.56
N GLY A 71 2.46 8.08 2.14
CA GLY A 71 2.87 6.99 3.02
C GLY A 71 3.90 7.45 4.06
N ALA A 72 4.90 8.23 3.64
CA ALA A 72 5.89 8.80 4.56
C ALA A 72 5.25 9.80 5.55
N ALA A 73 4.35 10.67 5.07
CA ALA A 73 3.62 11.59 5.93
C ALA A 73 2.75 10.85 6.96
N ALA A 74 2.04 9.80 6.53
CA ALA A 74 1.26 8.94 7.41
C ALA A 74 2.14 8.22 8.44
N GLY A 75 3.29 7.67 8.04
CA GLY A 75 4.25 7.05 8.96
C GLY A 75 4.82 8.04 9.99
N PHE A 76 5.12 9.27 9.57
CA PHE A 76 5.55 10.33 10.48
C PHE A 76 4.44 10.72 11.47
N LEU A 77 3.21 10.93 10.99
CA LEU A 77 2.09 11.40 11.80
C LEU A 77 1.54 10.33 12.75
N PHE A 78 1.32 9.11 12.26
CA PHE A 78 0.66 8.04 13.02
C PHE A 78 1.65 7.16 13.80
N LEU A 79 2.85 6.94 13.27
CA LEU A 79 3.85 6.06 13.90
C LEU A 79 5.00 6.85 14.58
N SER A 80 4.97 8.19 14.53
CA SER A 80 6.03 9.06 15.10
C SER A 80 7.44 8.69 14.60
N GLN A 81 7.54 8.19 13.36
CA GLN A 81 8.82 7.77 12.79
C GLN A 81 9.72 8.99 12.61
N ARG A 82 10.97 8.91 13.11
CA ARG A 82 11.97 9.95 12.88
C ARG A 82 12.45 9.82 11.44
N LEU A 83 11.91 10.65 10.56
CA LEU A 83 12.40 10.79 9.18
C LEU A 83 13.86 11.27 9.23
N SER A 84 14.78 10.37 8.90
CA SER A 84 16.18 10.71 8.73
C SER A 84 16.34 11.56 7.46
N MET A 85 17.43 12.34 7.40
CA MET A 85 17.78 13.06 6.16
C MET A 85 17.89 12.10 4.96
N ARG A 86 18.26 10.83 5.20
CA ARG A 86 18.31 9.80 4.14
C ARG A 86 16.92 9.43 3.60
N ASP A 87 15.91 9.35 4.47
CA ASP A 87 14.54 9.00 4.07
C ASP A 87 13.93 10.14 3.25
N LEU A 88 14.19 11.38 3.67
CA LEU A 88 13.75 12.57 2.94
C LEU A 88 14.37 12.65 1.54
N LEU A 89 15.67 12.33 1.41
CA LEU A 89 16.35 12.26 0.12
C LEU A 89 15.78 11.15 -0.76
N ALA A 90 15.50 9.98 -0.20
CA ALA A 90 14.90 8.87 -0.94
C ALA A 90 13.50 9.23 -1.48
N ILE A 91 12.64 9.82 -0.64
CA ILE A 91 11.32 10.31 -1.04
C ILE A 91 11.45 11.39 -2.13
N GLY A 92 12.39 12.33 -1.96
CA GLY A 92 12.66 13.37 -2.95
C GLY A 92 13.10 12.80 -4.31
N LEU A 93 14.03 11.84 -4.32
CA LEU A 93 14.51 11.16 -5.53
C LEU A 93 13.38 10.44 -6.27
N VAL A 94 12.55 9.67 -5.56
CA VAL A 94 11.41 8.96 -6.14
C VAL A 94 10.38 9.96 -6.68
N SER A 95 10.07 11.01 -5.92
CA SER A 95 9.11 12.04 -6.35
C SER A 95 9.57 12.76 -7.62
N VAL A 96 10.86 13.11 -7.71
CA VAL A 96 11.46 13.73 -8.91
C VAL A 96 11.44 12.76 -10.10
N ALA A 97 11.79 11.49 -9.89
CA ALA A 97 11.76 10.47 -10.94
C ALA A 97 10.33 10.27 -11.48
N SER A 98 9.32 10.23 -10.60
CA SER A 98 7.92 10.11 -11.01
C SER A 98 7.41 11.35 -11.75
N ALA A 99 7.79 12.55 -11.31
CA ALA A 99 7.48 13.79 -12.02
C ALA A 99 8.11 13.80 -13.43
N ALA A 100 9.38 13.40 -13.54
CA ALA A 100 10.08 13.28 -14.82
C ALA A 100 9.42 12.26 -15.75
N ALA A 101 9.06 11.08 -15.25
CA ALA A 101 8.35 10.05 -16.03
C ALA A 101 6.99 10.57 -16.56
N THR A 102 6.25 11.31 -15.72
CA THR A 102 4.96 11.91 -16.09
C THR A 102 5.12 12.98 -17.18
N LEU A 103 6.16 13.81 -17.10
CA LEU A 103 6.45 14.85 -18.09
C LEU A 103 6.90 14.27 -19.44
N THR A 104 7.74 13.24 -19.41
CA THR A 104 8.22 12.52 -20.61
C THR A 104 7.09 11.77 -21.31
N SER A 105 6.17 11.16 -20.56
CA SER A 105 4.98 10.49 -21.13
C SER A 105 4.05 11.42 -21.90
N ARG A 106 4.11 12.75 -21.71
CA ARG A 106 3.33 13.71 -22.52
C ARG A 106 3.98 14.05 -23.87
N HIS A 107 5.21 13.61 -24.12
CA HIS A 107 5.99 13.94 -25.32
C HIS A 107 6.14 12.76 -26.31
N VAL A 108 5.54 11.60 -26.01
CA VAL A 108 5.45 10.42 -26.89
C VAL A 108 3.98 10.20 -27.24
#